data_AF-A0A8K1FWU7-F1
#
_entry.id   AF-A0A8K1FWU7-F1
#
_cell.length_a   1.000
_cell.length_b   1.000
_cell.length_c   1.000
_cell.angle_alpha   90.00
_cell.angle_beta   90.00
_cell.angle_gamma   90.00
#
_symmetry.space_group_name_H-M   'P 1'
#
loop_
_entity.id
_entity.type
_entity.pdbx_description
1 polymer ?
#
loop_
_entity_poly.entity_id
_entity_poly.type
_entity_poly.pdbx_seq_one_letter_code
_entity_poly.pdbx_strand_id
1 'polypeptide(L)'
;MDFQVDKEKLQVKVEAGILLSQLNLELEKHGMALENLGAVSEVSAGGVIGTGTHNTGITMGILATQVVAISLLLASGEFLECSESLNSDVFGAARLHLGSLGVVVSVTFQCVPRFRLREIAFPSTITKVRTPQISYKKNTQN
;
A
#
# COMPACT_ATOMS: atom_id res chain seq x y z
N MET A 1 6.37 9.45 15.96
CA MET A 1 5.40 9.09 14.90
C MET A 1 4.42 8.14 15.55
N ASP A 2 3.14 8.50 15.55
CA ASP A 2 2.09 7.71 16.18
C ASP A 2 1.57 6.67 15.18
N PHE A 3 1.76 5.40 15.50
CA PHE A 3 1.22 4.27 14.75
C PHE A 3 0.01 3.73 15.51
N GLN A 4 -1.13 3.64 14.85
CA GLN A 4 -2.31 2.98 15.44
C GLN A 4 -2.50 1.65 14.73
N VAL A 5 -2.16 0.56 15.42
CA VAL A 5 -2.19 -0.80 14.87
C VAL A 5 -3.37 -1.56 15.45
N ASP A 6 -4.27 -2.02 14.59
CA ASP A 6 -5.35 -2.95 14.91
C ASP A 6 -4.95 -4.35 14.42
N LYS A 7 -4.55 -5.22 15.36
CA LYS A 7 -4.11 -6.59 15.05
C LYS A 7 -5.25 -7.54 14.71
N GLU A 8 -6.47 -7.24 15.17
CA GLU A 8 -7.64 -8.08 14.90
C GLU A 8 -8.11 -7.88 13.46
N LYS A 9 -8.13 -6.63 13.00
CA LYS A 9 -8.48 -6.29 11.60
C LYS A 9 -7.28 -6.31 10.64
N LEU A 10 -6.07 -6.44 11.18
CA LEU A 10 -4.81 -6.26 10.45
C LEU A 10 -4.76 -4.91 9.73
N GLN A 11 -5.02 -3.82 10.45
CA GLN A 11 -4.99 -2.47 9.90
C GLN A 11 -3.98 -1.61 10.62
N VAL A 12 -3.36 -0.67 9.90
CA VAL A 12 -2.46 0.33 10.47
C VAL A 12 -2.81 1.71 9.97
N LYS A 13 -3.02 2.66 10.88
CA LYS A 13 -3.12 4.09 10.58
C LYS A 13 -1.78 4.76 10.86
N VAL A 14 -1.31 5.53 9.89
CA VAL A 14 -0.04 6.27 9.94
C VAL A 14 -0.18 7.68 9.37
N GLU A 15 0.72 8.57 9.77
CA GLU A 15 0.88 9.88 9.14
C GLU A 15 1.32 9.72 7.68
N ALA A 16 0.79 10.55 6.79
CA ALA A 16 1.03 10.44 5.35
C ALA A 16 2.50 10.67 4.95
N GLY A 17 3.28 11.35 5.80
CA GLY A 17 4.69 11.63 5.59
C GLY A 17 5.63 10.46 5.91
N ILE A 18 5.16 9.39 6.56
CA ILE A 18 6.01 8.25 6.91
C ILE A 18 6.57 7.59 5.64
N LEU A 19 7.85 7.21 5.66
CA LEU A 19 8.42 6.40 4.59
C LEU A 19 7.94 4.95 4.68
N LEU A 20 7.72 4.31 3.54
CA LEU A 20 7.36 2.89 3.50
C LEU A 20 8.42 1.99 4.17
N SER A 21 9.69 2.37 4.14
CA SER A 21 10.77 1.69 4.86
C SER A 21 10.51 1.66 6.37
N GLN A 22 10.08 2.77 6.96
CA GLN A 22 9.74 2.88 8.38
C GLN A 22 8.45 2.12 8.72
N LEU A 23 7.44 2.21 7.84
CA LEU A 23 6.19 1.47 7.99
C LEU A 23 6.44 -0.04 8.02
N ASN A 24 7.26 -0.57 7.11
CA ASN A 24 7.57 -1.99 7.05
C ASN A 24 8.25 -2.51 8.33
N LEU A 25 9.21 -1.74 8.87
CA LEU A 25 9.87 -2.07 10.14
C LEU A 25 8.88 -2.09 11.31
N GLU A 26 7.87 -1.21 11.30
CA GLU A 26 6.83 -1.23 12.32
C GLU A 26 5.90 -2.44 12.17
N LEU A 27 5.41 -2.69 10.95
CA LEU A 27 4.53 -3.82 10.66
C LEU A 27 5.18 -5.17 11.03
N GLU A 28 6.49 -5.31 10.83
CA GLU A 28 7.23 -6.52 11.21
C GLU A 28 7.10 -6.83 12.70
N LYS A 29 7.17 -5.82 13.57
CA LYS A 29 7.03 -5.97 15.04
C LYS A 29 5.66 -6.51 15.44
N HIS A 30 4.64 -6.30 14.60
CA HIS A 30 3.27 -6.73 14.84
C HIS A 30 2.91 -8.01 14.06
N GLY A 31 3.86 -8.64 13.37
CA GLY A 31 3.60 -9.82 12.57
C GLY A 31 2.72 -9.54 11.34
N MET A 32 2.78 -8.31 10.83
CA MET A 32 1.99 -7.83 9.70
C MET A 32 2.90 -7.46 8.53
N ALA A 33 2.32 -7.34 7.34
CA ALA A 33 2.98 -6.84 6.14
C ALA A 33 1.95 -6.15 5.23
N LEU A 34 2.40 -5.23 4.38
CA LEU A 34 1.62 -4.83 3.20
C LEU A 34 1.57 -6.00 2.21
N GLU A 35 0.44 -6.19 1.53
CA GLU A 35 0.24 -7.32 0.62
C GLU A 35 1.21 -7.22 -0.56
N ASN A 36 1.32 -6.01 -1.11
CA ASN A 36 2.21 -5.68 -2.20
C ASN A 36 2.97 -4.37 -1.88
N LEU A 37 4.24 -4.30 -2.26
CA LEU A 37 5.14 -3.17 -2.00
C LEU A 37 5.82 -2.73 -3.29
N GLY A 38 6.00 -1.42 -3.48
CA GLY A 38 6.83 -0.90 -4.58
C GLY A 38 8.30 -1.29 -4.45
N ALA A 39 9.05 -1.25 -5.56
CA ALA A 39 10.50 -1.52 -5.56
C ALA A 39 11.31 -0.48 -4.76
N VAL A 40 10.76 0.72 -4.55
CA VAL A 40 11.37 1.82 -3.79
C VAL A 40 10.57 2.02 -2.51
N SER A 41 11.25 1.97 -1.36
CA SER A 41 10.65 2.17 -0.03
C SER A 41 10.93 3.55 0.58
N GLU A 42 11.76 4.36 -0.08
CA GLU A 42 12.08 5.78 0.23
C GLU A 42 10.99 6.73 -0.31
N VAL A 43 9.73 6.32 -0.21
CA VAL A 43 8.56 7.12 -0.64
C VAL A 43 7.57 7.19 0.52
N SER A 44 6.88 8.33 0.64
CA SER A 44 5.93 8.55 1.72
C SER A 44 4.62 7.80 1.50
N ALA A 45 3.91 7.46 2.58
CA ALA A 45 2.61 6.79 2.54
C ALA A 45 1.56 7.55 1.71
N GLY A 46 1.51 8.89 1.82
CA GLY A 46 0.63 9.72 1.01
C GLY A 46 1.07 9.80 -0.45
N GLY A 47 2.39 9.94 -0.69
CA GLY A 47 2.92 10.02 -2.05
C GLY A 47 2.70 8.74 -2.85
N VAL A 48 2.93 7.59 -2.22
CA VAL A 48 2.90 6.29 -2.91
C VAL A 48 1.50 5.91 -3.39
N ILE A 49 0.46 6.27 -2.63
CA ILE A 49 -0.95 6.06 -3.03
C ILE A 49 -1.38 7.10 -4.06
N GLY A 50 -0.91 8.35 -3.91
CA GLY A 50 -1.31 9.47 -4.76
C GLY A 50 -0.99 9.29 -6.24
N THR A 51 0.05 8.54 -6.56
CA THR A 51 0.49 8.27 -7.94
C THR A 51 0.03 6.91 -8.48
N GLY A 52 -0.72 6.13 -7.70
CA GLY A 52 -1.15 4.79 -8.10
C GLY A 52 -0.02 3.77 -8.20
N THR A 53 0.99 3.88 -7.32
CA THR A 53 2.14 2.97 -7.32
C THR A 53 1.71 1.52 -7.21
N HIS A 54 2.30 0.66 -8.04
CA HIS A 54 2.05 -0.77 -8.05
C HIS A 54 3.36 -1.56 -8.09
N ASN A 55 3.25 -2.87 -7.94
CA ASN A 55 4.38 -3.80 -8.09
C ASN A 55 3.93 -5.08 -8.79
N THR A 56 4.85 -6.02 -9.01
CA THR A 56 4.60 -7.27 -9.73
C THR A 56 3.49 -8.11 -9.09
N GLY A 57 2.54 -8.56 -9.89
CA GLY A 57 1.48 -9.46 -9.45
C GLY A 57 0.23 -9.28 -10.29
N ILE A 58 -0.06 -10.22 -11.20
CA ILE A 58 -1.19 -10.10 -12.14
C ILE A 58 -2.56 -10.04 -11.45
N THR A 59 -2.67 -10.62 -10.26
CA THR A 59 -3.89 -10.61 -9.44
C THR A 59 -3.84 -9.58 -8.32
N MET A 60 -2.79 -8.76 -8.23
CA MET A 60 -2.59 -7.82 -7.14
C MET A 60 -2.96 -6.41 -7.59
N GLY A 61 -3.60 -5.66 -6.71
CA GLY A 61 -3.91 -4.26 -6.94
C GLY A 61 -2.68 -3.35 -6.80
N ILE A 62 -2.92 -2.06 -7.07
CA ILE A 62 -1.99 -0.99 -6.74
C ILE A 62 -1.98 -0.75 -5.21
N LEU A 63 -0.99 -0.07 -4.65
CA LEU A 63 -0.93 0.21 -3.20
C LEU A 63 -2.18 0.93 -2.68
N ALA A 64 -2.78 1.79 -3.49
CA ALA A 64 -4.01 2.48 -3.16
C ALA A 64 -5.21 1.53 -2.90
N THR A 65 -5.24 0.32 -3.47
CA THR A 65 -6.32 -0.65 -3.18
C THR A 65 -6.23 -1.23 -1.77
N GLN A 66 -5.07 -1.12 -1.12
CA GLN A 66 -4.87 -1.54 0.26
C GLN A 66 -5.28 -0.42 1.25
N VAL A 67 -5.68 0.76 0.79
CA VAL A 67 -6.12 1.85 1.67
C VAL A 67 -7.59 1.67 2.04
N VAL A 68 -7.91 1.75 3.33
CA VAL A 68 -9.27 1.62 3.87
C VAL A 68 -9.83 2.92 4.46
N ALA A 69 -8.97 3.88 4.78
CA ALA A 69 -9.39 5.23 5.19
C ALA A 69 -8.28 6.26 4.93
N ILE A 70 -8.68 7.51 4.69
CA ILE A 70 -7.80 8.66 4.48
C ILE A 70 -8.36 9.87 5.24
N SER A 71 -7.48 10.66 5.87
CA SER A 71 -7.82 12.00 6.37
C SER A 71 -7.13 13.06 5.51
N LEU A 72 -7.91 14.02 5.00
CA LEU A 72 -7.47 15.14 4.19
C LEU A 72 -7.57 16.45 4.99
N LEU A 73 -6.63 17.37 4.79
CA LEU A 73 -6.79 18.78 5.14
C LEU A 73 -7.19 19.56 3.89
N LEU A 74 -8.38 20.16 3.93
CA LEU A 74 -8.95 20.92 2.83
C LEU A 74 -8.46 22.38 2.82
N ALA A 75 -8.68 23.07 1.70
CA ALA A 75 -8.35 24.50 1.57
C ALA A 75 -9.13 25.39 2.55
N SER A 76 -10.28 24.94 3.05
CA SER A 76 -11.04 25.62 4.12
C SER A 76 -10.34 25.56 5.48
N GLY A 77 -9.31 24.71 5.64
CA GLY A 77 -8.69 24.39 6.93
C GLY A 77 -9.40 23.27 7.70
N GLU A 78 -10.49 22.72 7.16
CA GLU A 78 -11.21 21.61 7.77
C GLU A 78 -10.56 20.26 7.45
N PHE A 79 -10.68 19.34 8.40
CA PHE A 79 -10.31 17.94 8.19
C PHE A 79 -11.50 17.16 7.61
N LEU A 80 -11.25 16.42 6.55
CA LEU A 80 -12.21 15.51 5.94
C LEU A 80 -11.71 14.07 6.05
N GLU A 81 -12.43 13.24 6.78
CA GLU A 81 -12.19 11.79 6.78
C GLU A 81 -13.01 11.10 5.70
N CYS A 82 -12.42 10.15 5.00
CA CYS A 82 -13.11 9.38 3.97
C CYS A 82 -12.68 7.90 4.00
N SER A 83 -13.65 7.02 3.73
CA SER A 83 -13.54 5.56 3.70
C SER A 83 -14.65 5.00 2.79
N GLU A 84 -14.77 3.67 2.68
CA GLU A 84 -15.91 3.08 1.95
C GLU A 84 -17.27 3.38 2.60
N SER A 85 -17.31 3.61 3.91
CA SER A 85 -18.53 3.89 4.67
C SER A 85 -18.77 5.37 4.98
N LEU A 86 -17.80 6.24 4.70
CA LEU A 86 -17.85 7.67 5.00
C LEU A 86 -17.28 8.47 3.83
N ASN A 87 -18.05 9.41 3.26
CA ASN A 87 -17.61 10.23 2.11
C ASN A 87 -17.02 9.36 0.98
N SER A 88 -17.74 8.30 0.59
CA SER A 88 -17.24 7.22 -0.28
C SER A 88 -16.94 7.66 -1.71
N ASP A 89 -17.65 8.67 -2.20
CA ASP A 89 -17.39 9.37 -3.45
C ASP A 89 -16.00 10.06 -3.42
N VAL A 90 -15.71 10.79 -2.35
CA VAL A 90 -14.40 11.41 -2.12
C VAL A 90 -13.32 10.35 -1.93
N PHE A 91 -13.60 9.29 -1.16
CA PHE A 91 -12.66 8.21 -0.89
C PHE A 91 -12.15 7.55 -2.17
N GLY A 92 -13.04 7.32 -3.14
CA GLY A 92 -12.68 6.79 -4.45
C GLY A 92 -11.58 7.61 -5.13
N ALA A 93 -11.73 8.93 -5.13
CA ALA A 93 -10.76 9.86 -5.71
C ALA A 93 -9.51 10.06 -4.82
N ALA A 94 -9.69 10.10 -3.49
CA ALA A 94 -8.62 10.34 -2.51
C ALA A 94 -7.56 9.23 -2.50
N ARG A 95 -7.95 7.99 -2.80
CA ARG A 95 -7.01 6.86 -2.91
C ARG A 95 -5.96 7.03 -4.01
N LEU A 96 -6.26 7.81 -5.05
CA LEU A 96 -5.35 8.16 -6.15
C LEU A 96 -5.54 9.64 -6.51
N HIS A 97 -5.03 10.51 -5.63
CA HIS A 97 -5.36 11.92 -5.62
C HIS A 97 -4.45 12.82 -6.47
N LEU A 98 -3.27 12.35 -6.91
CA LEU A 98 -2.25 13.14 -7.65
C LEU A 98 -1.88 14.49 -7.00
N GLY A 99 -2.09 14.62 -5.69
CA GLY A 99 -1.88 15.87 -4.94
C GLY A 99 -2.97 16.94 -5.11
N SER A 100 -4.11 16.63 -5.73
CA SER A 100 -5.09 17.64 -6.17
C SER A 100 -6.31 17.84 -5.26
N LEU A 101 -6.55 16.96 -4.28
CA LEU A 101 -7.78 16.93 -3.48
C LEU A 101 -7.62 17.53 -2.06
N GLY A 102 -6.46 18.10 -1.77
CA GLY A 102 -6.06 18.56 -0.44
C GLY A 102 -4.76 17.90 0.02
N VAL A 103 -4.35 18.18 1.25
CA VAL A 103 -3.16 17.56 1.84
C VAL A 103 -3.57 16.27 2.53
N VAL A 104 -3.01 15.14 2.12
CA VAL A 104 -3.20 13.87 2.84
C VAL A 104 -2.45 13.95 4.15
N VAL A 105 -3.17 13.79 5.27
CA VAL A 105 -2.62 13.91 6.62
C VAL A 105 -2.33 12.54 7.19
N SER A 106 -3.25 11.59 7.03
CA SER A 106 -3.07 10.22 7.49
C SER A 106 -3.73 9.22 6.54
N VAL A 107 -3.18 8.01 6.53
CA VAL A 107 -3.65 6.89 5.70
C VAL A 107 -3.78 5.66 6.60
N THR A 108 -4.90 4.94 6.46
CA THR A 108 -5.08 3.62 7.07
C THR A 108 -4.94 2.55 6.00
N PHE A 109 -3.98 1.66 6.16
CA PHE A 109 -3.77 0.51 5.28
C PHE A 109 -4.38 -0.75 5.88
N GLN A 110 -5.02 -1.55 5.02
CA GLN A 110 -5.25 -2.97 5.22
C GLN A 110 -3.95 -3.72 4.97
N CYS A 111 -3.54 -4.50 5.96
CA CYS A 111 -2.37 -5.36 5.91
C CYS A 111 -2.79 -6.83 5.83
N VAL A 112 -1.78 -7.69 5.66
CA VAL A 112 -1.87 -9.15 5.71
C VAL A 112 -0.93 -9.69 6.80
N PRO A 113 -1.08 -10.95 7.23
CA PRO A 113 -0.08 -11.58 8.09
C PRO A 113 1.31 -11.58 7.44
N ARG A 114 2.36 -11.41 8.25
CA ARG A 114 3.75 -11.39 7.77
C ARG A 114 4.08 -12.67 7.01
N PHE A 115 4.66 -12.51 5.83
CA PHE A 115 5.15 -13.60 4.98
C PHE A 115 6.63 -13.42 4.64
N ARG A 116 7.21 -14.38 3.92
CA ARG A 116 8.59 -14.29 3.39
C ARG A 116 8.55 -14.50 1.88
N LEU A 117 9.32 -13.69 1.15
CA LEU A 117 9.52 -13.83 -0.28
C LEU A 117 10.89 -14.44 -0.57
N ARG A 118 10.97 -15.22 -1.65
CA ARG A 118 12.22 -15.71 -2.21
C ARG A 118 12.45 -15.06 -3.56
N GLU A 119 13.53 -14.31 -3.68
CA GLU A 119 13.97 -13.75 -4.95
C GLU A 119 14.78 -14.79 -5.74
N ILE A 120 14.54 -14.88 -7.05
CA ILE A 120 15.34 -15.67 -7.99
C ILE A 120 15.65 -14.78 -9.19
N ALA A 121 16.92 -14.48 -9.40
CA ALA A 121 17.40 -13.65 -10.50
C ALA A 121 18.38 -14.43 -11.39
N PHE A 122 18.19 -14.38 -12.71
CA PHE A 122 19.09 -14.98 -13.70
C PHE A 122 18.98 -14.26 -15.06
N PRO A 123 20.07 -14.19 -15.85
CA PRO A 123 20.02 -13.60 -17.19
C PRO A 123 19.31 -14.53 -18.21
N SER A 124 18.62 -13.94 -19.18
CA SER A 124 17.90 -14.67 -20.25
C SER A 124 17.78 -13.81 -21.52
N THR A 125 17.49 -14.43 -22.67
CA THR A 125 17.23 -13.69 -23.92
C THR A 125 15.76 -13.24 -24.00
N ILE A 126 15.49 -12.15 -24.70
CA ILE A 126 14.12 -11.64 -24.90
C ILE A 126 13.19 -12.71 -25.50
N THR A 127 13.70 -13.51 -26.44
CA THR A 127 12.97 -14.62 -27.06
C THR A 127 12.56 -15.67 -26.03
N LYS A 128 13.43 -15.97 -25.07
CA LYS A 128 13.17 -17.00 -24.05
C LYS A 128 12.14 -16.52 -23.01
N VAL A 129 12.16 -15.26 -22.61
CA VAL A 129 11.20 -14.73 -21.61
C VAL A 129 9.82 -14.43 -22.16
N ARG A 130 9.69 -14.20 -23.48
CA ARG A 130 8.40 -13.91 -24.12
C ARG A 130 7.51 -15.15 -24.27
N THR A 131 8.11 -16.34 -24.29
CA THR A 131 7.36 -17.60 -24.26
C THR A 131 6.84 -17.82 -22.83
N PRO A 132 5.56 -18.13 -22.61
CA PRO A 132 5.04 -18.39 -21.27
C PRO A 132 5.75 -19.61 -20.66
N GLN A 133 6.72 -19.37 -19.77
CA GLN A 133 7.46 -20.42 -19.06
C GLN A 133 7.01 -20.59 -17.61
N ILE A 134 6.18 -19.66 -17.10
CA ILE A 134 5.88 -19.56 -15.67
C ILE A 134 4.43 -19.98 -15.42
N SER A 135 4.24 -21.24 -15.01
CA SER A 135 3.04 -21.65 -14.30
C SER A 135 3.09 -21.06 -12.88
N TYR A 136 2.24 -20.08 -12.58
CA TYR A 136 2.10 -19.52 -11.23
C TYR A 136 1.66 -20.62 -10.26
N LYS A 137 2.59 -21.16 -9.47
CA LYS A 137 2.27 -22.03 -8.33
C LYS A 137 2.18 -21.15 -7.07
N LYS A 138 0.97 -20.95 -6.54
CA LYS A 138 0.79 -20.44 -5.17
C LYS A 138 1.36 -21.50 -4.22
N ASN A 139 2.60 -21.31 -3.76
CA ASN A 139 3.12 -22.03 -2.60
C ASN A 139 2.59 -21.36 -1.35
N THR A 140 1.40 -21.74 -0.91
CA THR A 140 1.02 -21.63 0.50
C THR A 140 1.77 -22.72 1.25
N GLN A 141 2.89 -22.37 1.88
CA GLN A 141 3.49 -23.21 2.93
C GLN A 141 2.85 -22.81 4.26
N ASN A 142 2.24 -23.82 4.90
CA ASN A 142 1.79 -23.82 6.29
C ASN A 142 2.93 -23.53 7.26
#